data_AF-W4NAY1-F1
#
_entry.id   AF-W4NAY1-F1
#
_cell.length_a   1.000
_cell.length_b   1.000
_cell.length_c   1.000
_cell.angle_alpha   90.00
_cell.angle_beta   90.00
_cell.angle_gamma   90.00
#
_symmetry.space_group_name_H-M   'P 1'
#
loop_
_entity.id
_entity.type
_entity.pdbx_description
1 polymer ?
#
loop_
_entity_poly.entity_id
_entity_poly.type
_entity_poly.pdbx_seq_one_letter_code
_entity_poly.pdbx_strand_id
1 'polypeptide(L)'
;MAGRQESVLIGVDTQYRVAEAIYLRWHRNGHRHPRPWNEMDHGDREPWRRIAMDAIRTFHLSPEMRDMLDDAYDEGYDDASRPEEDTE
;
A
#
# COMPACT_ATOMS: atom_id res chain seq x y z
N MET A 1 3.40 -27.04 -3.76
CA MET A 1 2.36 -26.16 -3.20
C MET A 1 2.47 -24.81 -3.88
N ALA A 2 1.63 -24.54 -4.89
CA ALA A 2 1.62 -23.22 -5.52
C ALA A 2 0.94 -22.25 -4.54
N GLY A 3 1.74 -21.42 -3.87
CA GLY A 3 1.24 -20.37 -2.99
C GLY A 3 0.25 -19.52 -3.79
N ARG A 4 -1.01 -19.56 -3.37
CA ARG A 4 -2.06 -18.72 -3.93
C ARG A 4 -1.59 -17.29 -3.69
N GLN A 5 -1.13 -16.60 -4.74
CA GLN A 5 -0.83 -15.18 -4.67
C GLN A 5 -2.14 -14.52 -4.27
N GLU A 6 -2.28 -14.20 -2.98
CA GLU A 6 -3.39 -13.41 -2.48
C GLU A 6 -3.31 -12.08 -3.22
N SER A 7 -4.22 -11.90 -4.17
CA SER A 7 -4.31 -10.66 -4.91
C SER A 7 -4.73 -9.59 -3.92
N VAL A 8 -3.77 -8.80 -3.44
CA VAL A 8 -4.02 -7.72 -2.49
C VAL A 8 -5.19 -6.88 -3.01
N LEU A 9 -6.26 -6.85 -2.23
CA LEU A 9 -7.41 -6.01 -2.52
C LEU A 9 -7.07 -4.58 -2.10
N ILE A 10 -6.48 -3.81 -3.02
CA ILE A 10 -6.09 -2.42 -2.79
C ILE A 10 -7.29 -1.53 -3.10
N GLY A 11 -7.78 -0.78 -2.10
CA GLY A 11 -8.85 0.20 -2.29
C GLY A 11 -8.48 1.30 -3.30
N VAL A 12 -9.46 1.76 -4.09
CA VAL A 12 -9.25 2.74 -5.17
C VAL A 12 -8.62 4.03 -4.66
N ASP A 13 -9.01 4.51 -3.47
CA ASP A 13 -8.45 5.70 -2.85
C ASP A 13 -6.95 5.55 -2.54
N THR A 14 -6.53 4.38 -2.05
CA THR A 14 -5.12 4.06 -1.79
C THR A 14 -4.33 4.05 -3.10
N GLN A 15 -4.89 3.49 -4.18
CA GLN A 15 -4.25 3.50 -5.49
C GLN A 15 -3.99 4.95 -5.96
N TYR A 16 -4.97 5.84 -5.81
CA TYR A 16 -4.82 7.24 -6.22
C TYR A 16 -3.88 8.05 -5.32
N ARG A 17 -3.82 7.78 -4.01
CA ARG A 17 -2.85 8.42 -3.11
C ARG A 17 -1.41 8.05 -3.45
N VAL A 18 -1.15 6.77 -3.72
CA VAL A 18 0.18 6.31 -4.14
C VAL A 18 0.52 6.89 -5.52
N ALA A 19 -0.44 6.93 -6.43
CA ALA A 19 -0.27 7.53 -7.75
C ALA A 19 0.09 9.03 -7.67
N GLU A 20 -0.59 9.79 -6.81
CA GLU A 20 -0.29 11.20 -6.55
C GLU A 20 1.14 11.39 -6.00
N ALA A 21 1.55 10.56 -5.05
CA ALA A 21 2.90 10.61 -4.49
C ALA A 21 3.99 10.36 -5.55
N ILE A 22 3.78 9.36 -6.41
CA ILE A 22 4.67 9.05 -7.54
C ILE A 22 4.70 10.23 -8.53
N TYR A 23 3.54 10.77 -8.89
CA TYR A 23 3.39 11.91 -9.78
C TYR A 23 4.18 13.14 -9.28
N LEU A 24 3.94 13.54 -8.04
CA LEU A 24 4.59 14.69 -7.43
C LEU A 24 6.11 14.48 -7.35
N ARG A 25 6.58 13.27 -7.01
CA ARG A 25 8.01 12.97 -6.94
C ARG A 25 8.67 13.00 -8.33
N TRP A 26 8.02 12.45 -9.35
CA TRP A 26 8.51 12.48 -10.73
C TRP A 26 8.70 13.91 -11.23
N HIS A 27 7.71 14.78 -11.01
CA HIS A 27 7.76 16.17 -11.46
C HIS A 27 8.70 17.06 -10.63
N ARG A 28 8.91 16.73 -9.34
CA ARG A 28 9.91 17.41 -8.49
C ARG A 28 11.35 17.22 -8.99
N ASN A 29 11.63 16.20 -9.79
CA ASN A 29 12.95 15.93 -10.37
C ASN A 29 13.24 16.70 -11.69
N GLY A 30 12.45 17.73 -12.03
CA GLY A 30 12.77 18.67 -13.11
C GLY A 30 12.00 18.48 -14.43
N HIS A 31 11.09 17.49 -14.50
CA HIS A 31 10.29 17.24 -15.69
C HIS A 31 9.02 18.09 -15.71
N ARG A 32 9.11 19.37 -16.11
CA ARG A 32 7.98 20.32 -16.31
C ARG A 32 7.21 20.69 -15.03
N HIS A 33 6.61 21.89 -15.04
CA HIS A 33 5.68 22.31 -13.98
C HIS A 33 4.49 21.35 -13.98
N PRO A 34 4.28 20.56 -12.90
CA PRO A 34 3.16 19.64 -12.84
C PRO A 34 1.84 20.41 -12.85
N ARG A 35 0.84 19.86 -13.53
CA ARG A 35 -0.55 20.27 -13.29
C ARG A 35 -0.94 19.81 -11.88
N PRO A 36 -1.70 20.60 -11.11
CA PRO A 36 -2.21 20.14 -9.82
C PRO A 36 -2.98 18.82 -9.98
N TRP A 37 -2.67 17.84 -9.13
CA TRP A 37 -3.24 16.49 -9.24
C TRP A 37 -4.78 16.51 -9.19
N ASN A 38 -5.33 17.31 -8.29
CA ASN A 38 -6.78 17.54 -8.11
C ASN A 38 -7.47 18.18 -9.33
N GLU A 39 -6.72 18.79 -10.24
CA GLU A 39 -7.23 19.39 -11.49
C GLU A 39 -7.14 18.46 -12.70
N MET A 40 -6.35 17.37 -12.61
CA MET A 40 -6.27 16.36 -13.67
C MET A 40 -7.58 15.59 -13.79
N ASP A 41 -7.99 15.26 -15.02
CA ASP A 41 -9.14 14.39 -15.23
C ASP A 41 -8.82 12.93 -14.90
N HIS A 42 -9.85 12.09 -14.93
CA HIS A 42 -9.71 10.68 -14.60
C HIS A 42 -8.80 9.93 -15.59
N GLY A 43 -8.77 10.35 -16.85
CA GLY A 43 -7.93 9.75 -17.90
C GLY A 43 -6.46 10.10 -17.74
N ASP A 44 -6.16 11.31 -17.28
CA ASP A 44 -4.82 11.79 -16.95
C ASP A 44 -4.27 11.13 -15.68
N ARG A 45 -5.13 10.80 -14.69
CA ARG A 45 -4.72 10.12 -13.45
C ARG A 45 -4.61 8.60 -13.59
N GLU A 46 -5.32 8.00 -14.55
CA GLU A 46 -5.39 6.54 -14.72
C GLU A 46 -4.02 5.88 -15.01
N PRO A 47 -3.13 6.43 -15.86
CA PRO A 47 -1.79 5.90 -16.06
C PRO A 47 -0.99 5.83 -14.75
N TRP A 48 -1.07 6.87 -13.93
CA TRP A 48 -0.40 6.92 -12.63
C TRP A 48 -0.99 5.91 -11.65
N ARG A 49 -2.32 5.70 -11.68
CA ARG A 49 -2.98 4.65 -10.89
C ARG A 49 -2.44 3.25 -11.23
N ARG A 50 -2.22 2.98 -12.52
CA ARG A 50 -1.67 1.69 -12.97
C ARG A 50 -0.23 1.50 -12.49
N ILE A 51 0.61 2.53 -12.63
CA ILE A 51 1.98 2.51 -12.10
C ILE A 51 1.97 2.28 -10.57
N ALA A 52 1.06 2.95 -9.85
CA ALA A 52 0.91 2.75 -8.41
C ALA A 52 0.51 1.32 -8.06
N MET A 53 -0.45 0.74 -8.78
CA MET A 53 -0.86 -0.66 -8.61
C MET A 53 0.31 -1.63 -8.84
N ASP A 54 1.09 -1.41 -9.88
CA ASP A 54 2.26 -2.25 -10.19
C ASP A 54 3.35 -2.11 -9.12
N ALA A 55 3.58 -0.89 -8.62
CA ALA A 55 4.50 -0.65 -7.51
C ALA A 55 4.07 -1.35 -6.23
N ILE A 56 2.79 -1.23 -5.83
CA ILE A 56 2.26 -1.87 -4.61
C ILE A 56 2.31 -3.39 -4.74
N ARG A 57 1.96 -3.94 -5.91
CA ARG A 57 2.07 -5.38 -6.16
C ARG A 57 3.51 -5.86 -6.06
N THR A 58 4.45 -5.15 -6.69
CA THR A 58 5.88 -5.49 -6.62
C THR A 58 6.37 -5.48 -5.18
N PHE A 59 5.98 -4.46 -4.42
CA PHE A 59 6.31 -4.32 -3.01
C PHE A 59 5.75 -5.46 -2.16
N HIS A 60 4.48 -5.84 -2.36
CA HIS A 60 3.87 -6.94 -1.62
C HIS A 60 4.41 -8.33 -2.00
N LEU A 61 4.94 -8.48 -3.22
CA LEU A 61 5.57 -9.70 -3.68
C LEU A 61 7.05 -9.82 -3.26
N SER A 62 7.65 -8.76 -2.70
CA SER A 62 9.04 -8.80 -2.22
C SER A 62 9.16 -9.72 -1.00
N PRO A 63 10.15 -10.64 -0.98
CA PRO A 63 10.43 -11.48 0.18
C PRO A 63 10.66 -10.69 1.46
N GLU A 64 11.47 -9.62 1.37
CA GLU A 64 11.84 -8.77 2.51
C GLU A 64 10.61 -8.12 3.16
N MET A 65 9.60 -7.81 2.34
CA MET A 65 8.34 -7.21 2.81
C MET A 65 7.37 -8.23 3.36
N ARG A 66 7.39 -9.46 2.86
CA ARG A 66 6.60 -10.56 3.44
C ARG A 66 7.12 -10.91 4.82
N ASP A 67 8.43 -11.04 4.95
CA ASP A 67 9.09 -11.31 6.23
C ASP A 67 8.79 -10.19 7.24
N MET A 68 8.88 -8.91 6.84
CA MET A 68 8.55 -7.77 7.72
C MET A 68 7.06 -7.73 8.13
N LEU A 69 6.14 -8.15 7.25
CA LEU A 69 4.73 -8.22 7.59
C LEU A 69 4.45 -9.40 8.53
N ASP A 70 5.05 -10.56 8.28
CA ASP A 70 4.91 -11.75 9.12
C ASP A 70 5.42 -11.47 10.54
N ASP A 71 6.59 -10.81 10.68
CA ASP A 71 7.13 -10.38 11.98
C ASP A 71 6.16 -9.41 12.72
N ALA A 72 5.53 -8.48 12.00
CA ALA A 72 4.59 -7.53 12.59
C ALA A 72 3.26 -8.17 13.03
N TYR A 73 2.86 -9.29 12.42
CA TYR A 73 1.69 -10.06 12.86
C TYR A 73 2.00 -11.00 14.03
N ASP A 74 3.24 -11.51 14.15
CA ASP A 74 3.68 -12.35 15.28
C ASP A 74 3.90 -11.55 16.57
N GLU A 75 4.30 -10.27 16.52
CA GLU A 75 4.46 -9.41 17.72
C GLU A 75 3.14 -8.87 18.31
N GLY A 76 1.98 -9.18 17.70
CA GLY A 76 0.73 -8.43 17.93
C GLY A 76 -0.40 -9.13 18.69
N TYR A 77 -0.25 -10.36 19.19
CA TYR A 77 -1.37 -11.11 19.79
C TYR A 77 -0.97 -12.05 20.95
N ASP A 78 -0.26 -11.56 21.97
CA ASP A 78 -0.05 -12.32 23.22
C ASP A 78 -0.51 -11.59 24.50
N ASP A 79 -1.16 -10.42 24.40
CA ASP A 79 -1.59 -9.63 25.58
C ASP A 79 -3.09 -9.30 25.64
N ALA A 80 -3.94 -10.21 25.14
CA ALA A 80 -5.39 -9.99 25.25
C ALA A 80 -6.19 -11.29 25.34
N SER A 81 -5.88 -12.18 26.29
CA SER A 81 -6.82 -13.19 26.80
C SER A 81 -6.31 -13.85 28.08
N ARG A 82 -6.40 -13.13 29.21
CA ARG A 82 -6.58 -13.79 30.51
C ARG A 82 -7.65 -13.01 31.27
N PRO A 83 -8.90 -13.52 31.36
CA PRO A 83 -9.84 -12.92 32.29
C PRO A 83 -9.30 -13.20 33.69
N GLU A 84 -9.03 -12.15 34.46
CA GLU A 84 -8.81 -12.32 35.90
C GLU A 84 -10.14 -12.79 36.50
N GLU A 85 -10.14 -14.01 37.03
CA GLU A 85 -11.20 -14.51 37.92
C GLU A 85 -11.17 -13.68 39.20
N ASP A 86 -12.05 -12.68 39.29
CA ASP A 86 -12.39 -12.05 40.56
C ASP A 86 -12.94 -13.14 41.50
N THR A 87 -12.15 -13.45 42.52
CA THR A 87 -12.56 -14.30 43.64
C THR A 87 -12.99 -13.37 44.78
N GLU A 88 -14.29 -13.34 45.07
CA GLU A 88 -14.82 -12.91 46.38
C GLU A 88 -15.92 -13.87 46.85
#